data_AF-A0A397DQK1-F1
#
_entry.id   AF-A0A397DQK1-F1
#
_cell.length_a   1.000
_cell.length_b   1.000
_cell.length_c   1.000
_cell.angle_alpha   90.00
_cell.angle_beta   90.00
_cell.angle_gamma   90.00
#
_symmetry.space_group_name_H-M   'P 1'
#
loop_
_entity.id
_entity.type
_entity.pdbx_description
1 polymer ?
#
loop_
_entity_poly.entity_id
_entity_poly.type
_entity_poly.pdbx_seq_one_letter_code
_entity_poly.pdbx_strand_id
1 'polypeptide(L)'
;PQCREAVKTHLAATTLNDVVDLLHDARHEMRLTGFIALTEAFLRPTTTSWWSDTDDVVPVDDHIKQLGMYTRLSLAIDLLPAWYQRLLRSNDLWETRISIVLLLKLLPTEHCPVAYAICLYHINKFHADPLLRCTIRGVPFESLDLIHKALGWILREAGKHDPARLTQFLHEHAAKAFKTTVRYATEHMSRPKAKRFLDVARLTQFLHEHAAKAFKTTVRYATEHMSRPKAKRFLDVAQRGVGGSVVAVAPLLLEE
;
A
#
# COMPACT_ATOMS: atom_id res chain seq x y z
N PRO A 1 24.87 -12.49 -2.24
CA PRO A 1 25.50 -13.82 -2.03
C PRO A 1 26.35 -13.86 -0.75
N GLN A 2 27.32 -12.95 -0.63
CA GLN A 2 28.25 -12.90 0.52
C GLN A 2 27.55 -12.73 1.88
N CYS A 3 26.57 -11.82 2.00
CA CYS A 3 25.80 -11.67 3.25
C CYS A 3 25.08 -12.97 3.67
N ARG A 4 24.52 -13.71 2.71
CA ARG A 4 23.83 -14.97 2.99
C ARG A 4 24.80 -16.08 3.42
N GLU A 5 25.97 -16.16 2.79
CA GLU A 5 27.03 -17.09 3.20
C GLU A 5 27.53 -16.75 4.61
N ALA A 6 27.77 -15.47 4.92
CA ALA A 6 28.18 -15.03 6.25
C ALA A 6 27.17 -15.45 7.34
N VAL A 7 25.87 -15.21 7.11
CA VAL A 7 24.82 -15.68 8.05
C VAL A 7 24.83 -17.19 8.16
N LYS A 8 24.86 -17.92 7.03
CA LYS A 8 24.88 -19.39 7.04
C LYS A 8 26.04 -19.97 7.86
N THR A 9 27.21 -19.35 7.82
CA THR A 9 28.39 -19.80 8.55
C THR A 9 28.38 -19.39 10.03
N HIS A 10 27.88 -18.20 10.37
CA HIS A 10 28.11 -17.60 11.69
C HIS A 10 26.85 -17.46 12.57
N LEU A 11 25.64 -17.68 12.03
CA LEU A 11 24.37 -17.40 12.74
C LEU A 11 24.27 -18.09 14.09
N ALA A 12 24.70 -19.35 14.19
CA ALA A 12 24.63 -20.14 15.44
C ALA A 12 25.45 -19.54 16.59
N ALA A 13 26.52 -18.80 16.28
CA ALA A 13 27.38 -18.13 17.25
C ALA A 13 27.03 -16.63 17.42
N THR A 14 26.16 -16.09 16.58
CA THR A 14 25.76 -14.68 16.61
C THR A 14 24.79 -14.45 17.78
N THR A 15 24.98 -13.38 18.54
CA THR A 15 24.09 -12.97 19.64
C THR A 15 23.02 -11.99 19.15
N LEU A 16 21.98 -11.75 19.97
CA LEU A 16 20.98 -10.72 19.66
C LEU A 16 21.61 -9.32 19.51
N ASN A 17 22.58 -8.98 20.36
CA ASN A 17 23.25 -7.68 20.30
C ASN A 17 24.03 -7.51 18.99
N ASP A 18 24.70 -8.56 18.51
CA ASP A 18 25.38 -8.51 17.21
C ASP A 18 24.40 -8.23 16.07
N VAL A 19 23.21 -8.84 16.11
CA VAL A 19 22.14 -8.58 15.11
C VAL A 19 21.64 -7.14 15.22
N VAL A 20 21.43 -6.63 16.43
CA VAL A 20 21.03 -5.22 16.65
C VAL A 20 22.09 -4.27 16.12
N ASP A 21 23.38 -4.54 16.36
CA ASP A 21 24.49 -3.73 15.86
C ASP A 21 24.54 -3.75 14.33
N LEU A 22 24.36 -4.92 13.71
CA LEU A 22 24.26 -5.05 12.25
C LEU A 22 23.12 -4.19 11.68
N LEU A 23 21.97 -4.15 12.34
CA LEU A 23 20.80 -3.37 11.89
C LEU A 23 20.99 -1.86 12.01
N HIS A 24 21.86 -1.40 12.91
CA HIS A 24 22.17 0.02 13.13
C HIS A 24 23.43 0.49 12.40
N ASP A 25 24.21 -0.41 11.78
CA ASP A 25 25.43 -0.07 11.05
C ASP A 25 25.13 0.87 9.85
N ALA A 26 26.04 1.81 9.59
CA ALA A 26 25.91 2.79 8.51
C ALA A 26 25.95 2.15 7.10
N ARG A 27 26.64 1.01 6.95
CA ARG A 27 26.78 0.28 5.69
C ARG A 27 25.54 -0.54 5.39
N HIS A 28 25.12 -0.54 4.13
CA HIS A 28 23.85 -1.15 3.74
C HIS A 28 23.90 -2.68 3.78
N GLU A 29 25.07 -3.24 3.48
CA GLU A 29 25.36 -4.67 3.48
C GLU A 29 25.29 -5.27 4.89
N MET A 30 25.70 -4.50 5.90
CA MET A 30 25.65 -4.91 7.30
C MET A 30 24.21 -4.99 7.78
N ARG A 31 23.40 -3.95 7.50
CA ARG A 31 21.96 -3.97 7.81
C ARG A 31 21.24 -5.11 7.09
N LEU A 32 21.54 -5.32 5.80
CA LEU A 32 21.01 -6.45 5.03
C LEU A 32 21.37 -7.79 5.69
N THR A 33 22.60 -7.94 6.17
CA THR A 33 23.06 -9.14 6.88
C THR A 33 22.27 -9.36 8.17
N GLY A 34 22.06 -8.31 8.97
CA GLY A 34 21.20 -8.35 10.16
C GLY A 34 19.75 -8.77 9.84
N PHE A 35 19.14 -8.22 8.79
CA PHE A 35 17.80 -8.63 8.36
C PHE A 35 17.72 -10.07 7.88
N ILE A 36 18.76 -10.56 7.17
CA ILE A 36 18.84 -11.96 6.78
C ILE A 36 18.96 -12.85 8.02
N ALA A 37 19.78 -12.48 9.01
CA ALA A 37 19.89 -13.22 10.26
C ALA A 37 18.56 -13.33 11.01
N LEU A 38 17.80 -12.22 11.13
CA LEU A 38 16.45 -12.24 11.71
C LEU A 38 15.49 -13.16 10.93
N THR A 39 15.55 -13.11 9.60
CA THR A 39 14.68 -13.95 8.75
C THR A 39 15.01 -15.44 8.95
N GLU A 40 16.28 -15.78 9.04
CA GLU A 40 16.73 -17.16 9.26
C GLU A 40 16.37 -17.66 10.66
N ALA A 41 16.54 -16.82 11.69
CA ALA A 41 16.10 -17.14 13.04
C ALA A 41 14.59 -17.37 13.12
N PHE A 42 13.78 -16.51 12.48
CA PHE A 42 12.33 -16.69 12.40
C PHE A 42 11.91 -17.98 11.69
N LEU A 43 12.52 -18.29 10.54
CA LEU A 43 12.18 -19.49 9.77
C LEU A 43 12.68 -20.77 10.43
N ARG A 44 13.79 -20.69 11.18
CA ARG A 44 14.46 -21.81 11.82
C ARG A 44 14.87 -21.42 13.25
N PRO A 45 13.91 -21.36 14.19
CA PRO A 45 14.12 -20.87 15.57
C PRO A 45 15.25 -21.57 16.31
N THR A 46 15.43 -22.87 16.04
CA THR A 46 16.46 -23.70 16.67
C THR A 46 17.89 -23.39 16.21
N THR A 47 18.07 -22.55 15.20
CA THR A 47 19.41 -22.19 14.69
C THR A 47 20.12 -21.15 15.55
N THR A 48 19.41 -20.52 16.49
CA THR A 48 19.92 -19.45 17.35
C THR A 48 19.38 -19.59 18.75
N SER A 49 20.18 -19.25 19.76
CA SER A 49 19.75 -19.30 21.17
C SER A 49 18.88 -18.12 21.60
N TRP A 50 18.86 -17.04 20.82
CA TRP A 50 18.23 -15.77 21.19
C TRP A 50 16.87 -15.51 20.53
N TRP A 51 16.38 -16.45 19.72
CA TRP A 51 15.04 -16.40 19.12
C TRP A 51 14.17 -17.52 19.68
N SER A 52 12.96 -17.20 20.15
CA SER A 52 11.99 -18.17 20.65
C SER A 52 10.60 -17.87 20.11
N ASP A 53 9.92 -18.90 19.60
CA ASP A 53 8.56 -18.81 19.05
C ASP A 53 7.45 -18.71 20.13
N THR A 54 7.81 -18.40 21.37
CA THR A 54 6.89 -18.45 22.52
C THR A 54 5.87 -17.32 22.56
N ASP A 55 5.98 -16.30 21.71
CA ASP A 55 5.06 -15.16 21.69
C ASP A 55 4.12 -15.24 20.46
N ASP A 56 2.86 -15.60 20.73
CA ASP A 56 1.66 -15.38 19.92
C ASP A 56 1.68 -15.84 18.44
N VAL A 57 1.68 -17.16 18.21
CA VAL A 57 1.19 -17.71 16.94
C VAL A 57 -0.34 -17.61 16.91
N VAL A 58 -0.86 -16.46 16.46
CA VAL A 58 -2.29 -16.34 16.13
C VAL A 58 -2.56 -17.23 14.91
N PRO A 59 -3.44 -18.25 14.99
CA PRO A 59 -3.75 -19.10 13.86
C PRO A 59 -4.32 -18.26 12.70
N VAL A 60 -3.56 -18.19 11.60
CA VAL A 60 -3.90 -17.38 10.42
C VAL A 60 -5.06 -18.01 9.63
N ASP A 61 -5.30 -19.31 9.78
CA ASP A 61 -6.10 -20.09 8.84
C ASP A 61 -7.62 -19.95 8.99
N ASP A 62 -8.16 -19.72 10.19
CA ASP A 62 -9.63 -19.71 10.35
C ASP A 62 -10.27 -18.40 9.89
N HIS A 63 -9.54 -17.28 9.94
CA HIS A 63 -10.08 -15.95 9.65
C HIS A 63 -10.01 -15.62 8.15
N ILE A 64 -9.00 -16.15 7.43
CA ILE A 64 -8.80 -15.85 6.01
C ILE A 64 -9.78 -16.62 5.11
N LYS A 65 -10.23 -17.83 5.50
CA LYS A 65 -11.24 -18.59 4.75
C LYS A 65 -12.57 -17.85 4.59
N GLN A 66 -13.01 -17.12 5.63
CA GLN A 66 -14.24 -16.34 5.57
C GLN A 66 -14.12 -15.12 4.63
N LEU A 67 -12.93 -14.54 4.50
CA LEU A 67 -12.68 -13.35 3.68
C LEU A 67 -12.84 -13.59 2.17
N GLY A 68 -12.66 -14.84 1.71
CA GLY A 68 -12.82 -15.22 0.30
C GLY A 68 -14.25 -15.05 -0.25
N MET A 69 -15.27 -14.97 0.62
CA MET A 69 -16.68 -14.83 0.22
C MET A 69 -17.18 -13.38 0.17
N TYR A 70 -16.48 -12.41 0.77
CA TYR A 70 -16.98 -11.05 0.92
C TYR A 70 -16.36 -10.08 -0.10
N THR A 71 -17.07 -9.84 -1.19
CA THR A 71 -16.81 -8.75 -2.16
C THR A 71 -17.07 -7.34 -1.60
N ARG A 72 -17.18 -7.16 -0.27
CA ARG A 72 -17.35 -5.85 0.38
C ARG A 72 -16.36 -5.68 1.53
N LEU A 73 -15.20 -5.12 1.18
CA LEU A 73 -14.07 -4.93 2.09
C LEU A 73 -14.34 -4.07 3.33
N SER A 74 -15.36 -3.20 3.31
CA SER A 74 -15.73 -2.39 4.47
C SER A 74 -16.22 -3.23 5.66
N LEU A 75 -16.63 -4.48 5.44
CA LEU A 75 -17.04 -5.42 6.50
C LEU A 75 -15.93 -6.42 6.89
N ALA A 76 -14.80 -6.42 6.19
CA ALA A 76 -13.80 -7.49 6.24
C ALA A 76 -12.50 -7.10 6.96
N ILE A 77 -12.18 -5.80 7.06
CA ILE A 77 -10.96 -5.34 7.76
C ILE A 77 -10.98 -5.78 9.22
N ASP A 78 -12.15 -5.72 9.87
CA ASP A 78 -12.29 -6.09 11.27
C ASP A 78 -12.19 -7.61 11.51
N LEU A 79 -12.25 -8.42 10.46
CA LEU A 79 -12.01 -9.88 10.50
C LEU A 79 -10.52 -10.23 10.40
N LEU A 80 -9.65 -9.27 10.03
CA LEU A 80 -8.21 -9.51 9.95
C LEU A 80 -7.58 -9.52 11.34
N PRO A 81 -6.43 -10.21 11.54
CA PRO A 81 -5.70 -10.15 12.80
C PRO A 81 -5.38 -8.71 13.22
N ALA A 82 -5.49 -8.42 14.52
CA ALA A 82 -5.32 -7.06 15.07
C ALA A 82 -3.97 -6.42 14.67
N TRP A 83 -2.90 -7.21 14.58
CA TRP A 83 -1.59 -6.71 14.14
C TRP A 83 -1.60 -6.23 12.68
N TYR A 84 -2.31 -6.92 11.79
CA TYR A 84 -2.39 -6.55 10.38
C TYR A 84 -3.33 -5.36 10.18
N GLN A 85 -4.40 -5.29 10.96
CA GLN A 85 -5.27 -4.11 11.01
C GLN A 85 -4.49 -2.83 11.37
N ARG A 86 -3.53 -2.92 12.31
CA ARG A 86 -2.64 -1.78 12.64
C ARG A 86 -1.81 -1.36 11.43
N LEU A 87 -1.21 -2.31 10.71
CA LEU A 87 -0.43 -2.00 9.49
C LEU A 87 -1.28 -1.33 8.41
N LEU A 88 -2.51 -1.81 8.17
CA LEU A 88 -3.42 -1.23 7.17
C LEU A 88 -3.78 0.23 7.51
N ARG A 89 -4.08 0.50 8.78
CA ARG A 89 -4.50 1.82 9.25
C ARG A 89 -3.32 2.78 9.45
N SER A 90 -2.09 2.28 9.50
CA SER A 90 -0.89 3.09 9.71
C SER A 90 -0.71 4.17 8.65
N ASN A 91 -0.05 5.25 9.07
CA ASN A 91 0.45 6.30 8.18
C ASN A 91 1.98 6.24 8.02
N ASP A 92 2.67 5.29 8.65
CA ASP A 92 4.08 5.06 8.33
C ASP A 92 4.22 4.43 6.94
N LEU A 93 5.19 4.93 6.16
CA LEU A 93 5.41 4.52 4.78
C LEU A 93 5.79 3.04 4.69
N TRP A 94 6.63 2.56 5.61
CA TRP A 94 7.10 1.19 5.62
C TRP A 94 6.02 0.24 6.11
N GLU A 95 5.29 0.59 7.17
CA GLU A 95 4.16 -0.22 7.64
C GLU A 95 3.06 -0.34 6.57
N THR A 96 2.71 0.77 5.93
CA THR A 96 1.75 0.77 4.80
C THR A 96 2.25 -0.14 3.68
N ARG A 97 3.53 -0.03 3.30
CA ARG A 97 4.12 -0.86 2.25
C ARG A 97 4.18 -2.34 2.64
N ILE A 98 4.51 -2.66 3.88
CA ILE A 98 4.53 -4.03 4.41
C ILE A 98 3.13 -4.62 4.32
N SER A 99 2.09 -3.86 4.69
CA SER A 99 0.70 -4.33 4.57
C SER A 99 0.34 -4.79 3.15
N ILE A 100 0.94 -4.16 2.12
CA ILE A 100 0.74 -4.50 0.71
C ILE A 100 1.64 -5.66 0.28
N VAL A 101 2.94 -5.60 0.58
CA VAL A 101 3.92 -6.58 0.08
C VAL A 101 3.72 -7.97 0.68
N LEU A 102 3.22 -8.06 1.91
CA LEU A 102 2.88 -9.35 2.55
C LEU A 102 1.87 -10.17 1.73
N LEU A 103 1.04 -9.51 0.92
CA LEU A 103 0.04 -10.16 0.06
C LEU A 103 0.65 -11.09 -0.99
N LEU A 104 1.94 -10.94 -1.34
CA LEU A 104 2.64 -11.85 -2.26
C LEU A 104 2.51 -13.32 -1.83
N LYS A 105 2.44 -13.59 -0.53
CA LYS A 105 2.28 -14.95 0.01
C LYS A 105 0.89 -15.54 -0.21
N LEU A 106 -0.13 -14.70 -0.39
CA LEU A 106 -1.51 -15.13 -0.59
C LEU A 106 -1.84 -15.38 -2.07
N LEU A 107 -1.08 -14.79 -3.00
CA LEU A 107 -1.35 -14.89 -4.45
C LEU A 107 -1.43 -16.33 -5.01
N PRO A 108 -0.58 -17.29 -4.60
CA PRO A 108 -0.66 -18.66 -5.10
C PRO A 108 -1.79 -19.48 -4.44
N THR A 109 -2.53 -18.90 -3.50
CA THR A 109 -3.58 -19.59 -2.72
C THR A 109 -4.97 -19.20 -3.20
N GLU A 110 -5.99 -19.91 -2.73
CA GLU A 110 -7.41 -19.55 -2.92
C GLU A 110 -7.78 -18.16 -2.35
N HIS A 111 -6.93 -17.60 -1.48
CA HIS A 111 -7.13 -16.29 -0.85
C HIS A 111 -6.63 -15.11 -1.70
N CYS A 112 -6.24 -15.33 -2.95
CA CYS A 112 -5.89 -14.25 -3.89
C CYS A 112 -6.91 -13.08 -3.94
N PRO A 113 -8.25 -13.28 -3.85
CA PRO A 113 -9.21 -12.18 -3.77
C PRO A 113 -8.97 -11.17 -2.63
N VAL A 114 -8.39 -11.62 -1.50
CA VAL A 114 -8.02 -10.73 -0.38
C VAL A 114 -6.99 -9.70 -0.83
N ALA A 115 -6.05 -10.07 -1.71
CA ALA A 115 -5.04 -9.13 -2.20
C ALA A 115 -5.66 -7.99 -3.02
N TYR A 116 -6.63 -8.29 -3.88
CA TYR A 116 -7.38 -7.27 -4.62
C TYR A 116 -8.15 -6.35 -3.68
N ALA A 117 -8.76 -6.91 -2.64
CA ALA A 117 -9.48 -6.14 -1.64
C ALA A 117 -8.52 -5.18 -0.92
N ILE A 118 -7.42 -5.66 -0.33
CA ILE A 118 -6.45 -4.77 0.34
C ILE A 118 -5.87 -3.71 -0.60
N CYS A 119 -5.60 -4.05 -1.87
CA CYS A 119 -5.20 -3.04 -2.87
C CYS A 119 -6.27 -1.96 -3.05
N LEU A 120 -7.55 -2.34 -3.14
CA LEU A 120 -8.67 -1.41 -3.24
C LEU A 120 -8.81 -0.55 -1.98
N TYR A 121 -8.58 -1.08 -0.78
CA TYR A 121 -8.55 -0.29 0.45
C TYR A 121 -7.57 0.87 0.35
N HIS A 122 -6.32 0.58 -0.02
CA HIS A 122 -5.29 1.61 -0.14
C HIS A 122 -5.57 2.57 -1.28
N ILE A 123 -6.05 2.09 -2.44
CA ILE A 123 -6.46 2.96 -3.55
C ILE A 123 -7.54 3.95 -3.08
N ASN A 124 -8.57 3.46 -2.37
CA ASN A 124 -9.62 4.32 -1.84
C ASN A 124 -9.10 5.27 -0.75
N LYS A 125 -8.20 4.82 0.13
CA LYS A 125 -7.58 5.64 1.18
C LYS A 125 -6.87 6.87 0.59
N PHE A 126 -6.03 6.67 -0.43
CA PHE A 126 -5.30 7.77 -1.06
C PHE A 126 -6.14 8.58 -2.07
N HIS A 127 -7.18 7.98 -2.64
CA HIS A 127 -8.13 8.70 -3.48
C HIS A 127 -9.04 9.62 -2.67
N ALA A 128 -9.50 9.18 -1.49
CA ALA A 128 -10.41 9.95 -0.64
C ALA A 128 -9.75 11.23 -0.09
N ASP A 129 -8.43 11.20 0.14
CA ASP A 129 -7.65 12.38 0.52
C ASP A 129 -6.39 12.50 -0.35
N PRO A 130 -6.42 13.30 -1.43
CA PRO A 130 -5.26 13.53 -2.30
C PRO A 130 -4.08 14.23 -1.60
N LEU A 131 -4.30 14.84 -0.44
CA LEU A 131 -3.27 15.50 0.37
C LEU A 131 -2.66 14.57 1.43
N LEU A 132 -3.26 13.40 1.66
CA LEU A 132 -2.73 12.40 2.58
C LEU A 132 -1.31 12.00 2.17
N ARG A 133 -0.40 11.99 3.15
CA ARG A 133 0.98 11.56 2.96
C ARG A 133 1.34 10.53 4.03
N CYS A 134 2.17 9.57 3.64
CA CYS A 134 2.82 8.71 4.60
C CYS A 134 3.88 9.50 5.38
N THR A 135 4.32 8.95 6.50
CA THR A 135 5.41 9.46 7.32
C THR A 135 6.59 8.50 7.30
N ILE A 136 7.78 9.00 7.56
CA ILE A 136 8.95 8.20 7.88
C ILE A 136 9.45 8.71 9.23
N ARG A 137 9.43 7.85 10.25
CA ARG A 137 9.80 8.22 11.63
C ARG A 137 9.02 9.44 12.15
N GLY A 138 7.73 9.50 11.84
CA GLY A 138 6.84 10.60 12.23
C GLY A 138 6.94 11.88 11.41
N VAL A 139 7.87 11.96 10.44
CA VAL A 139 8.01 13.13 9.56
C VAL A 139 7.25 12.88 8.25
N PRO A 140 6.41 13.82 7.76
CA PRO A 140 5.73 13.68 6.48
C PRO A 140 6.71 13.43 5.33
N PHE A 141 6.39 12.43 4.51
CA PHE A 141 7.15 12.11 3.31
C PHE A 141 6.37 12.53 2.07
N GLU A 142 7.01 13.30 1.18
CA GLU A 142 6.29 13.97 0.09
C GLU A 142 5.74 13.02 -0.98
N SER A 143 6.43 11.88 -1.20
CA SER A 143 6.14 10.98 -2.30
C SER A 143 5.41 9.71 -1.86
N LEU A 144 4.34 9.36 -2.57
CA LEU A 144 3.66 8.07 -2.42
C LEU A 144 4.07 7.06 -3.49
N ASP A 145 5.10 7.36 -4.29
CA ASP A 145 5.50 6.53 -5.44
C ASP A 145 5.84 5.09 -5.02
N LEU A 146 6.49 4.90 -3.88
CA LEU A 146 6.77 3.57 -3.34
C LEU A 146 5.48 2.79 -3.05
N ILE A 147 4.45 3.42 -2.48
CA ILE A 147 3.17 2.77 -2.22
C ILE A 147 2.49 2.39 -3.52
N HIS A 148 2.42 3.31 -4.50
CA HIS A 148 1.80 3.05 -5.79
C HIS A 148 2.51 1.93 -6.58
N LYS A 149 3.85 1.87 -6.52
CA LYS A 149 4.64 0.76 -7.08
C LYS A 149 4.32 -0.57 -6.41
N ALA A 150 4.18 -0.59 -5.09
CA ALA A 150 3.82 -1.80 -4.36
C ALA A 150 2.43 -2.30 -4.77
N LEU A 151 1.43 -1.41 -4.79
CA LEU A 151 0.07 -1.74 -5.25
C LEU A 151 0.06 -2.30 -6.67
N GLY A 152 0.75 -1.62 -7.58
CA GLY A 152 0.83 -2.06 -8.97
C GLY A 152 1.55 -3.39 -9.12
N TRP A 153 2.60 -3.64 -8.32
CA TRP A 153 3.29 -4.92 -8.31
C TRP A 153 2.39 -6.06 -7.84
N ILE A 154 1.67 -5.90 -6.72
CA ILE A 154 0.75 -6.92 -6.23
C ILE A 154 -0.35 -7.22 -7.25
N LEU A 155 -0.97 -6.18 -7.83
CA LEU A 155 -1.98 -6.36 -8.88
C LEU A 155 -1.42 -7.07 -10.11
N ARG A 156 -0.18 -6.74 -10.51
CA ARG A 156 0.51 -7.40 -11.64
C ARG A 156 0.69 -8.88 -11.38
N GLU A 157 1.22 -9.26 -10.22
CA GLU A 157 1.44 -10.66 -9.88
C GLU A 157 0.12 -11.41 -9.73
N ALA A 158 -0.89 -10.81 -9.09
CA ALA A 158 -2.23 -11.39 -8.99
C ALA A 158 -2.87 -11.62 -10.37
N GLY A 159 -2.69 -10.68 -11.30
CA GLY A 159 -3.20 -10.79 -12.67
C GLY A 159 -2.49 -11.82 -13.54
N LYS A 160 -1.27 -12.25 -13.21
CA LYS A 160 -0.64 -13.40 -13.87
C LYS A 160 -1.35 -14.71 -13.53
N HIS A 161 -1.95 -14.80 -12.34
CA HIS A 161 -2.74 -15.95 -11.91
C HIS A 161 -4.18 -15.90 -12.44
N ASP A 162 -4.80 -14.71 -12.41
CA ASP A 162 -6.17 -14.49 -12.89
C ASP A 162 -6.28 -13.20 -13.73
N PRO A 163 -5.97 -13.27 -15.05
CA PRO A 163 -6.00 -12.11 -15.92
C PRO A 163 -7.39 -11.48 -16.09
N ALA A 164 -8.45 -12.29 -15.99
CA ALA A 164 -9.82 -11.82 -16.14
C ALA A 164 -10.23 -10.95 -14.94
N ARG A 165 -9.94 -11.40 -13.71
CA ARG A 165 -10.20 -10.64 -12.50
C ARG A 165 -9.40 -9.34 -12.44
N LEU A 166 -8.13 -9.34 -12.85
CA LEU A 166 -7.37 -8.09 -12.92
C LEU A 166 -7.99 -7.12 -13.93
N THR A 167 -8.43 -7.62 -15.09
CA THR A 167 -9.08 -6.79 -16.11
C THR A 167 -10.36 -6.17 -15.55
N GLN A 168 -11.21 -6.96 -14.88
CA GLN A 168 -12.42 -6.46 -14.21
C GLN A 168 -12.08 -5.40 -13.13
N PHE A 169 -11.11 -5.68 -12.27
CA PHE A 169 -10.66 -4.75 -11.23
C PHE A 169 -10.23 -3.41 -11.82
N LEU A 170 -9.47 -3.43 -12.92
CA LEU A 170 -9.00 -2.21 -13.57
C LEU A 170 -10.14 -1.46 -14.26
N HIS A 171 -11.12 -2.13 -14.85
CA HIS A 171 -12.32 -1.47 -15.38
C HIS A 171 -13.07 -0.71 -14.28
N GLU A 172 -13.22 -1.32 -13.10
CA GLU A 172 -13.98 -0.73 -12.00
C GLU A 172 -13.20 0.35 -11.24
N HIS A 173 -11.86 0.26 -11.18
CA HIS A 173 -11.08 1.02 -10.21
C HIS A 173 -9.87 1.79 -10.76
N ALA A 174 -9.50 1.63 -12.04
CA ALA A 174 -8.34 2.33 -12.61
C ALA A 174 -8.49 3.87 -12.56
N ALA A 175 -9.71 4.38 -12.61
CA ALA A 175 -9.97 5.82 -12.46
C ALA A 175 -9.54 6.35 -11.08
N LYS A 176 -9.70 5.56 -10.02
CA LYS A 176 -9.32 5.97 -8.66
C LYS A 176 -7.84 5.72 -8.36
N ALA A 177 -7.21 4.80 -9.08
CA ALA A 177 -5.83 4.42 -8.87
C ALA A 177 -4.85 5.44 -9.46
N PHE A 178 -3.72 5.65 -8.79
CA PHE A 178 -2.65 6.49 -9.32
C PHE A 178 -2.06 5.88 -10.60
N LYS A 179 -1.64 6.72 -11.55
CA LYS A 179 -1.10 6.26 -12.84
C LYS A 179 0.05 5.26 -12.68
N THR A 180 0.92 5.45 -11.68
CA THR A 180 1.99 4.51 -11.37
C THR A 180 1.45 3.13 -11.01
N THR A 181 0.42 3.03 -10.16
CA THR A 181 -0.22 1.75 -9.83
C THR A 181 -0.71 1.02 -11.09
N VAL A 182 -1.45 1.73 -11.95
CA VAL A 182 -2.01 1.14 -13.18
C VAL A 182 -0.92 0.76 -14.17
N ARG A 183 0.14 1.56 -14.28
CA ARG A 183 1.31 1.24 -15.11
C ARG A 183 1.89 -0.11 -14.73
N TYR A 184 2.26 -0.27 -13.45
CA TYR A 184 2.87 -1.51 -12.96
C TYR A 184 1.91 -2.69 -13.07
N ALA A 185 0.63 -2.50 -12.74
CA ALA A 185 -0.39 -3.55 -12.84
C ALA A 185 -0.53 -4.10 -14.27
N THR A 186 -0.36 -3.25 -15.28
CA THR A 186 -0.59 -3.58 -16.69
C THR A 186 0.66 -3.95 -17.49
N GLU A 187 1.85 -4.02 -16.87
CA GLU A 187 3.12 -4.28 -17.58
C GLU A 187 3.16 -5.59 -18.37
N HIS A 188 2.43 -6.60 -17.92
CA HIS A 188 2.34 -7.91 -18.56
C HIS A 188 1.24 -7.98 -19.64
N MET A 189 0.42 -6.94 -19.79
CA MET A 189 -0.65 -6.88 -20.78
C MET A 189 -0.14 -6.39 -22.14
N SER A 190 -0.93 -6.60 -23.19
CA SER A 190 -0.64 -5.99 -24.49
C SER A 190 -0.68 -4.46 -24.41
N ARG A 191 0.17 -3.79 -25.19
CA ARG A 191 0.26 -2.32 -25.22
C ARG A 191 -1.10 -1.62 -25.39
N PRO A 192 -2.00 -2.07 -26.30
CA PRO A 192 -3.30 -1.42 -26.45
C PRO A 192 -4.17 -1.52 -25.20
N LYS A 193 -4.21 -2.69 -24.55
CA LYS A 193 -4.98 -2.90 -23.30
C LYS A 193 -4.42 -2.04 -22.16
N ALA A 194 -3.10 -2.07 -21.96
CA ALA A 194 -2.44 -1.26 -20.94
C ALA A 194 -2.69 0.24 -21.15
N LYS A 195 -2.63 0.71 -22.40
CA LYS A 195 -2.87 2.12 -22.75
C LYS A 195 -4.27 2.58 -22.34
N ARG A 196 -5.31 1.79 -22.61
CA ARG A 196 -6.70 2.13 -22.25
C ARG A 196 -6.84 2.45 -20.75
N PHE A 197 -6.33 1.58 -19.88
CA PHE A 197 -6.37 1.81 -18.43
C PHE A 197 -5.48 2.98 -17.98
N LEU A 198 -4.31 3.15 -18.60
CA LEU A 198 -3.40 4.25 -18.31
C LEU A 198 -3.99 5.62 -18.66
N ASP A 199 -4.74 5.72 -19.75
CA ASP A 199 -5.40 6.96 -20.16
C ASP A 199 -6.48 7.36 -19.14
N VAL A 200 -7.29 6.40 -18.68
CA VAL A 200 -8.31 6.61 -17.64
C VAL A 200 -7.69 7.11 -16.32
N ALA A 201 -6.63 6.45 -15.86
CA ALA A 201 -5.92 6.85 -14.64
C ALA A 201 -5.28 8.24 -14.78
N ARG A 202 -4.70 8.55 -15.95
CA ARG A 202 -4.07 9.85 -16.23
C ARG A 202 -5.10 10.98 -16.18
N LEU A 203 -6.26 10.81 -16.82
CA LEU A 203 -7.30 11.82 -16.86
C LEU A 203 -7.80 12.14 -15.45
N THR A 204 -8.06 11.12 -14.64
CA THR A 204 -8.58 11.30 -13.28
C THR A 204 -7.56 11.96 -12.35
N GLN A 205 -6.29 11.59 -12.48
CA GLN A 205 -5.21 12.23 -11.73
C GLN A 205 -5.04 13.71 -12.13
N PHE A 206 -5.09 14.01 -13.42
CA PHE A 206 -5.04 15.38 -13.92
C PHE A 206 -6.17 16.23 -13.31
N LEU A 207 -7.41 15.72 -13.30
CA LEU A 207 -8.55 16.41 -12.70
C LEU A 207 -8.36 16.63 -11.19
N HIS A 208 -7.86 15.63 -10.46
CA HIS A 208 -7.57 15.75 -9.02
C HIS A 208 -6.47 16.79 -8.73
N GLU A 209 -5.38 16.81 -9.50
CA GLU A 209 -4.30 17.77 -9.32
C GLU A 209 -4.77 19.21 -9.56
N HIS A 210 -5.61 19.42 -10.58
CA HIS A 210 -6.19 20.73 -10.87
C HIS A 210 -7.17 21.18 -9.80
N ALA A 211 -8.03 20.28 -9.33
CA ALA A 211 -8.93 20.54 -8.21
C ALA A 211 -8.17 20.87 -6.91
N ALA A 212 -7.10 20.12 -6.59
CA ALA A 212 -6.28 20.36 -5.41
C ALA A 212 -5.49 21.69 -5.51
N LYS A 213 -4.99 22.04 -6.71
CA LYS A 213 -4.30 23.32 -6.95
C LYS A 213 -5.26 24.51 -6.86
N ALA A 214 -6.46 24.37 -7.40
CA ALA A 214 -7.53 25.36 -7.26
C ALA A 214 -7.86 25.54 -5.77
N PHE A 215 -8.10 24.45 -5.04
CA PHE A 215 -8.37 24.47 -3.61
C PHE A 215 -7.26 25.16 -2.80
N LYS A 216 -5.98 24.79 -3.00
CA LYS A 216 -4.84 25.46 -2.32
C LYS A 216 -4.80 26.95 -2.58
N THR A 217 -5.07 27.36 -3.82
CA THR A 217 -5.09 28.79 -4.20
C THR A 217 -6.23 29.52 -3.49
N THR A 218 -7.41 28.91 -3.43
CA THR A 218 -8.58 29.48 -2.75
C THR A 218 -8.40 29.55 -1.23
N VAL A 219 -7.80 28.50 -0.63
CA VAL A 219 -7.44 28.50 0.81
C VAL A 219 -6.46 29.61 1.13
N ARG A 220 -5.39 29.75 0.33
CA ARG A 220 -4.40 30.82 0.50
C ARG A 220 -5.06 32.21 0.43
N TYR A 221 -5.90 32.44 -0.57
CA TYR A 221 -6.66 33.68 -0.71
C TYR A 221 -7.53 33.96 0.51
N ALA A 222 -8.28 32.95 0.98
CA ALA A 222 -9.14 33.07 2.15
C ALA A 222 -8.34 33.40 3.43
N THR A 223 -7.17 32.78 3.62
CA THR A 223 -6.31 33.05 4.79
C THR A 223 -5.63 34.43 4.74
N GLU A 224 -5.35 34.95 3.55
CA GLU A 224 -4.71 36.25 3.35
C GLU A 224 -5.71 37.42 3.41
N HIS A 225 -6.95 37.21 2.96
CA HIS A 225 -7.91 38.31 2.70
C HIS A 225 -9.18 38.26 3.55
N MET A 226 -9.42 37.20 4.36
CA MET A 226 -10.61 37.09 5.22
C MET A 226 -10.24 37.14 6.71
N SER A 227 -11.14 37.71 7.52
CA SER A 227 -11.04 37.61 8.99
C SER A 227 -11.01 36.14 9.44
N ARG A 228 -10.21 35.79 10.46
CA ARG A 228 -10.06 34.42 11.01
C ARG A 228 -11.37 33.61 11.13
N PRO A 229 -12.50 34.16 11.65
CA PRO A 229 -13.75 33.41 11.74
C PRO A 229 -14.37 33.05 10.38
N LYS A 230 -14.26 33.97 9.40
CA LYS A 230 -14.74 33.76 8.03
C LYS A 230 -13.87 32.77 7.25
N ALA A 231 -12.54 32.86 7.40
CA ALA A 231 -11.62 31.89 6.80
C ALA A 231 -11.86 30.46 7.33
N LYS A 232 -12.08 30.31 8.65
CA LYS A 232 -12.40 29.01 9.28
C LYS A 232 -13.70 28.40 8.73
N ARG A 233 -14.77 29.21 8.63
CA ARG A 233 -16.06 28.74 8.08
C ARG A 233 -15.96 28.40 6.60
N PHE A 234 -15.18 29.16 5.83
CA PHE A 234 -14.91 28.88 4.42
C PHE A 234 -14.19 27.53 4.24
N LEU A 235 -13.16 27.27 5.05
CA LEU A 235 -12.41 26.02 5.03
C LEU A 235 -13.27 24.80 5.36
N ASP A 236 -14.12 24.90 6.40
CA ASP A 236 -15.05 23.82 6.79
C ASP A 236 -16.01 23.44 5.65
N VAL A 237 -16.52 24.43 4.91
CA VAL A 237 -17.43 24.20 3.77
C VAL A 237 -16.67 23.62 2.58
N ALA A 238 -15.50 24.17 2.27
CA ALA A 238 -14.70 23.72 1.14
C ALA A 238 -14.19 22.27 1.33
N GLN A 239 -13.81 21.89 2.55
CA GLN A 239 -13.42 20.51 2.89
C GLN A 239 -14.58 19.51 2.72
N ARG A 240 -15.81 19.92 3.03
CA ARG A 240 -17.01 19.07 2.85
C ARG A 240 -17.40 18.91 1.37
N GLY A 241 -17.10 19.89 0.51
CA GLY A 241 -17.43 19.85 -0.92
C GLY A 241 -16.45 19.05 -1.78
N VAL A 242 -15.16 19.02 -1.42
CA VAL A 242 -14.13 18.26 -2.17
C VAL A 242 -14.24 16.75 -1.92
N GLY A 243 -14.76 16.33 -0.76
CA GLY A 243 -14.88 14.92 -0.38
C GLY A 243 -15.92 14.07 -1.13
N GLY A 244 -16.63 14.60 -2.14
CA GLY A 244 -17.74 13.87 -2.77
C GLY A 244 -17.87 13.94 -4.30
N SER A 245 -17.26 14.90 -5.00
CA SER A 245 -17.80 15.28 -6.33
C SER A 245 -16.85 15.25 -7.53
N VAL A 246 -15.61 14.77 -7.39
CA VAL A 246 -14.70 14.63 -8.56
C VAL A 246 -14.92 13.31 -9.33
N VAL A 247 -15.75 12.40 -8.82
CA VAL A 247 -15.90 11.02 -9.33
C VAL A 247 -16.92 10.90 -10.49
N ALA A 248 -17.67 11.94 -10.83
CA ALA A 248 -18.82 11.81 -11.76
C ALA A 248 -18.49 11.78 -13.27
N VAL A 249 -17.23 11.87 -13.70
CA VAL A 249 -16.90 12.03 -15.15
C VAL A 249 -16.11 10.85 -15.74
N ALA A 250 -15.75 9.84 -14.95
CA ALA A 250 -14.96 8.70 -15.45
C ALA A 250 -15.72 7.60 -16.25
N PRO A 251 -17.05 7.38 -16.13
CA PRO A 251 -17.70 6.26 -16.85
C PRO A 251 -17.99 6.47 -18.34
N LEU A 252 -17.79 7.67 -18.91
CA LEU A 252 -18.18 7.98 -20.30
C LEU A 252 -17.12 7.65 -21.37
N LEU A 253 -16.03 6.96 -21.01
CA LEU A 253 -14.91 6.65 -21.92
C LEU A 253 -14.66 5.14 -22.12
N LEU A 254 -15.61 4.28 -21.74
CA LEU A 254 -15.46 2.82 -21.83
C LEU A 254 -16.54 2.11 -22.64
N GLU A 255 -17.34 2.84 -23.43
CA GLU A 255 -18.25 2.25 -24.42
C GLU A 255 -17.80 2.63 -25.84
N GLU A 256 -17.08 1.68 -26.46
CA GLU A 256 -17.09 1.40 -27.91
C GLU A 256 -17.16 -0.12 -28.10
#